data_AF-A0A5X2UPC4-F1
#
_entry.id   AF-A0A5X2UPC4-F1
#
_cell.length_a   1.000
_cell.length_b   1.000
_cell.length_c   1.000
_cell.angle_alpha   90.00
_cell.angle_beta   90.00
_cell.angle_gamma   90.00
#
_symmetry.space_group_name_H-M   'P 1'
#
loop_
_entity.id
_entity.type
_entity.pdbx_description
1 polymer ?
#
loop_
_entity_poly.entity_id
_entity_poly.type
_entity_poly.pdbx_seq_one_letter_code
_entity_poly.pdbx_strand_id
1 'polypeptide(L)'
;IRMVQLRTVSKREKILFPVVLLLLVALLLPDAAPLLGMFCFGNLMRESGVVERLSDTVQNGLINIVTIFLGLSVGAKLVADKFLQPQTLGILLLGVVAFGIGTAAGVLMAKLLNLCSKNKINPLIGSAGVSAVPMAARVSNKVGLESDAQNFLLMHAMGPNVAGVIGSAIAAGVMLKYVLAM
;
A
#
# COMPACT_ATOMS: atom_id res chain seq x y z
N ILE A 1 20.30 -5.90 11.74
CA ILE A 1 19.38 -7.02 12.08
C ILE A 1 19.17 -7.84 10.82
N ARG A 2 19.49 -9.14 10.86
CA ARG A 2 19.23 -10.07 9.76
C ARG A 2 17.80 -10.60 9.88
N MET A 3 17.03 -10.52 8.80
CA MET A 3 15.67 -11.04 8.77
C MET A 3 15.67 -12.54 8.48
N VAL A 4 14.81 -13.29 9.18
CA VAL A 4 14.58 -14.71 8.90
C VAL A 4 13.96 -14.84 7.50
N GLN A 5 14.36 -15.85 6.74
CA GLN A 5 13.79 -16.12 5.43
C GLN A 5 12.26 -16.28 5.48
N LEU A 6 11.58 -15.84 4.43
CA LEU A 6 10.13 -15.96 4.31
C LEU A 6 9.69 -17.43 4.42
N ARG A 7 8.56 -17.66 5.09
CA ARG A 7 7.92 -18.99 5.14
C ARG A 7 7.47 -19.42 3.75
N THR A 8 7.36 -20.73 3.53
CA THR A 8 6.68 -21.27 2.37
C THR A 8 5.18 -20.97 2.50
N VAL A 9 4.62 -20.30 1.50
CA VAL A 9 3.19 -19.95 1.48
C VAL A 9 2.49 -20.89 0.51
N SER A 10 1.42 -21.53 0.97
CA SER A 10 0.65 -22.44 0.13
C SER A 10 -0.14 -21.66 -0.93
N LYS A 11 -0.34 -22.26 -2.11
CA LYS A 11 -1.13 -21.63 -3.18
C LYS A 11 -2.57 -21.34 -2.73
N ARG A 12 -3.16 -22.22 -1.91
CA ARG A 12 -4.49 -22.05 -1.33
C ARG A 12 -4.56 -20.84 -0.40
N GLU A 13 -3.55 -20.62 0.43
CA GLU A 13 -3.49 -19.46 1.33
C GLU A 13 -3.47 -18.13 0.55
N LYS A 14 -2.73 -18.06 -0.55
CA LYS A 14 -2.71 -16.88 -1.43
C LYS A 14 -4.06 -16.60 -2.08
N ILE A 15 -4.79 -17.64 -2.49
CA ILE A 15 -6.13 -17.51 -3.10
C ILE A 15 -7.17 -17.11 -2.05
N LEU A 16 -7.12 -17.66 -0.84
CA LEU A 16 -8.10 -17.37 0.21
C LEU A 16 -7.87 -16.00 0.87
N PHE A 17 -6.63 -15.49 0.89
CA PHE A 17 -6.30 -14.19 1.49
C PHE A 17 -7.22 -13.03 1.02
N PRO A 18 -7.38 -12.75 -0.30
CA PRO A 18 -8.27 -11.67 -0.74
C PRO A 18 -9.74 -11.91 -0.40
N VAL A 19 -10.20 -13.17 -0.34
CA VAL A 19 -11.58 -13.51 0.03
C VAL A 19 -11.83 -13.22 1.51
N VAL A 20 -10.93 -13.66 2.38
CA VAL A 20 -11.01 -13.39 3.83
C VAL A 20 -10.91 -11.89 4.10
N LEU A 21 -10.02 -11.19 3.42
CA LEU A 21 -9.88 -9.73 3.53
C LEU A 21 -11.18 -9.02 3.13
N LEU A 22 -11.78 -9.41 2.00
CA LEU A 22 -13.03 -8.82 1.54
C LEU A 22 -14.19 -9.08 2.51
N LEU A 23 -14.32 -10.30 3.03
CA LEU A 23 -15.34 -10.62 4.04
C LEU A 23 -15.14 -9.77 5.31
N LEU A 24 -13.90 -9.65 5.79
CA LEU A 24 -13.60 -8.85 6.97
C LEU A 24 -13.96 -7.37 6.75
N VAL A 25 -13.68 -6.82 5.58
CA VAL A 25 -14.06 -5.45 5.20
C VAL A 25 -15.59 -5.31 5.14
N ALA A 26 -16.28 -6.26 4.53
CA ALA A 26 -17.74 -6.24 4.44
C ALA A 26 -18.42 -6.24 5.82
N LEU A 27 -17.85 -6.96 6.80
CA LEU A 27 -18.39 -7.00 8.16
C LEU A 27 -18.05 -5.75 8.99
N LEU A 28 -16.81 -5.24 8.94
CA LEU A 28 -16.37 -4.17 9.84
C LEU A 28 -16.49 -2.76 9.26
N LEU A 29 -16.27 -2.60 7.95
CA LEU A 29 -16.17 -1.29 7.30
C LEU A 29 -16.71 -1.35 5.86
N PRO A 30 -18.04 -1.41 5.68
CA PRO A 30 -18.67 -1.55 4.37
C PRO A 30 -18.36 -0.38 3.43
N ASP A 31 -18.10 0.82 3.96
CA ASP A 31 -17.72 1.99 3.15
C ASP A 31 -16.38 1.82 2.42
N ALA A 32 -15.50 0.93 2.89
CA ALA A 32 -14.26 0.56 2.20
C ALA A 32 -14.44 -0.55 1.15
N ALA A 33 -15.62 -1.19 1.08
CA ALA A 33 -15.91 -2.29 0.17
C ALA A 33 -15.66 -1.97 -1.32
N PRO A 34 -16.03 -0.80 -1.88
CA PRO A 34 -15.75 -0.53 -3.29
C PRO A 34 -14.24 -0.45 -3.58
N LEU A 35 -13.43 0.05 -2.65
CA LEU A 35 -11.98 0.16 -2.81
C LEU A 35 -11.29 -1.20 -2.63
N LEU A 36 -11.51 -1.84 -1.49
CA LEU A 36 -10.86 -3.11 -1.15
C LEU A 36 -11.43 -4.28 -1.94
N GLY A 37 -12.70 -4.22 -2.36
CA GLY A 37 -13.33 -5.22 -3.23
C GLY A 37 -12.68 -5.26 -4.60
N MET A 38 -12.52 -4.10 -5.26
CA MET A 38 -11.84 -4.03 -6.56
C MET A 38 -10.37 -4.43 -6.46
N PHE A 39 -9.70 -4.06 -5.37
CA PHE A 39 -8.34 -4.52 -5.07
C PHE A 39 -8.26 -6.06 -4.93
N CYS A 40 -9.16 -6.65 -4.14
CA CYS A 40 -9.21 -8.09 -3.90
C CYS A 40 -9.57 -8.87 -5.17
N PHE A 41 -10.42 -8.33 -6.04
CA PHE A 41 -10.73 -8.92 -7.34
C PHE A 41 -9.49 -8.99 -8.24
N GLY A 42 -8.71 -7.90 -8.32
CA GLY A 42 -7.43 -7.90 -9.03
C GLY A 42 -6.44 -8.94 -8.47
N ASN A 43 -6.35 -9.05 -7.15
CA ASN A 43 -5.50 -10.04 -6.49
C ASN A 43 -5.96 -11.48 -6.77
N LEU A 44 -7.27 -11.74 -6.72
CA LEU A 44 -7.84 -13.06 -6.99
C LEU A 44 -7.63 -13.48 -8.44
N MET A 45 -7.78 -12.59 -9.41
CA MET A 45 -7.50 -12.89 -10.83
C MET A 45 -6.03 -13.33 -11.01
N ARG A 46 -5.09 -12.63 -10.36
CA ARG A 46 -3.66 -12.96 -10.40
C ARG A 46 -3.35 -14.29 -9.71
N GLU A 47 -3.97 -14.55 -8.56
CA GLU A 47 -3.67 -15.75 -7.76
C GLU A 47 -4.44 -16.99 -8.21
N SER A 48 -5.59 -16.85 -8.87
CA SER A 48 -6.42 -17.98 -9.32
C SER A 48 -5.75 -18.81 -10.41
N GLY A 49 -4.99 -18.20 -11.33
CA GLY A 49 -4.24 -18.89 -12.38
C GLY A 49 -5.09 -19.50 -13.50
N VAL A 50 -6.42 -19.44 -13.42
CA VAL A 50 -7.32 -19.93 -14.49
C VAL A 50 -7.77 -18.82 -15.44
N VAL A 51 -7.59 -17.56 -15.04
CA VAL A 51 -8.02 -16.36 -15.77
C VAL A 51 -6.83 -15.54 -16.27
N GLU A 52 -5.78 -16.20 -16.77
CA GLU A 52 -4.53 -15.54 -17.19
C GLU A 52 -4.77 -14.38 -18.18
N ARG A 53 -5.61 -14.61 -19.19
CA ARG A 53 -5.97 -13.56 -20.16
C ARG A 53 -6.62 -12.34 -19.50
N LEU A 54 -7.43 -12.52 -18.45
CA LEU A 54 -8.07 -11.41 -17.75
C LEU A 54 -7.03 -10.69 -16.88
N SER A 55 -6.22 -11.42 -16.11
CA SER A 55 -5.19 -10.78 -15.28
C SER A 55 -4.19 -9.98 -16.12
N ASP A 56 -3.77 -10.52 -17.27
CA ASP A 56 -2.85 -9.84 -18.19
C ASP A 56 -3.48 -8.64 -18.87
N THR A 57 -4.75 -8.75 -19.28
CA THR A 57 -5.49 -7.62 -19.84
C THR A 57 -5.65 -6.51 -18.80
N VAL A 58 -5.94 -6.86 -17.55
CA VAL A 58 -6.15 -5.90 -16.46
C VAL A 58 -4.84 -5.16 -16.15
N GLN A 59 -3.74 -5.87 -15.90
CA GLN A 59 -2.48 -5.24 -15.49
C GLN A 59 -1.75 -4.49 -16.61
N ASN A 60 -2.05 -4.80 -17.88
CA ASN A 60 -1.46 -4.13 -19.03
C ASN A 60 -2.48 -3.26 -19.78
N GLY A 61 -3.30 -3.88 -20.64
CA GLY A 61 -4.14 -3.16 -21.59
C GLY A 61 -5.16 -2.22 -20.94
N LEU A 62 -5.92 -2.72 -19.97
CA LEU A 62 -6.98 -1.96 -19.31
C LEU A 62 -6.42 -0.82 -18.46
N ILE A 63 -5.42 -1.10 -17.60
CA ILE A 63 -4.79 -0.07 -16.77
C ILE A 63 -4.17 1.03 -17.63
N ASN A 64 -3.51 0.70 -18.75
CA ASN A 64 -2.91 1.71 -19.62
C ASN A 64 -3.97 2.65 -20.23
N ILE A 65 -5.12 2.12 -20.64
CA ILE A 65 -6.23 2.92 -21.19
C ILE A 65 -6.86 3.79 -20.10
N VAL A 66 -7.25 3.20 -18.97
CA VAL A 66 -7.93 3.92 -17.88
C VAL A 66 -7.02 4.96 -17.25
N THR A 67 -5.71 4.72 -17.18
CA THR A 67 -4.73 5.69 -16.66
C THR A 67 -4.63 6.93 -17.53
N ILE A 68 -4.71 6.78 -18.86
CA ILE A 68 -4.74 7.94 -19.77
C ILE A 68 -5.99 8.78 -19.48
N PHE A 69 -7.17 8.16 -19.46
CA PHE A 69 -8.41 8.90 -19.20
C PHE A 69 -8.44 9.53 -17.81
N LEU A 70 -7.95 8.84 -16.78
CA LEU A 70 -7.84 9.38 -15.43
C LEU A 70 -6.86 10.57 -15.40
N GLY A 71 -5.71 10.46 -16.07
CA GLY A 71 -4.72 11.53 -16.15
C GLY A 71 -5.28 12.80 -16.81
N LEU A 72 -5.99 12.65 -17.94
CA LEU A 72 -6.68 13.76 -18.59
C LEU A 72 -7.78 14.35 -17.69
N SER A 73 -8.55 13.50 -17.00
CA SER A 73 -9.64 13.94 -16.11
C SER A 73 -9.12 14.70 -14.88
N VAL A 74 -8.00 14.26 -14.30
CA VAL A 74 -7.32 14.98 -13.21
C VAL A 74 -6.73 16.30 -13.72
N GLY A 75 -6.07 16.27 -14.89
CA GLY A 75 -5.53 17.46 -15.55
C GLY A 75 -6.61 18.50 -15.87
N ALA A 76 -7.81 18.08 -16.23
CA ALA A 76 -8.95 18.97 -16.47
C ALA A 76 -9.41 19.73 -15.21
N LYS A 77 -9.03 19.28 -14.00
CA LYS A 77 -9.28 20.00 -12.75
C LYS A 77 -8.18 20.99 -12.36
N LEU A 78 -7.06 21.06 -13.12
CA LEU A 78 -5.97 22.01 -12.91
C LEU A 78 -6.23 23.38 -13.55
N VAL A 79 -7.48 23.85 -13.50
CA VAL A 79 -7.85 25.20 -13.93
C VAL A 79 -7.41 26.22 -12.87
N ALA A 80 -7.06 27.44 -13.31
CA ALA A 80 -6.39 28.45 -12.48
C ALA A 80 -7.16 28.78 -11.18
N ASP A 81 -8.48 28.85 -11.22
CA ASP A 81 -9.34 29.15 -10.06
C ASP A 81 -9.39 28.01 -9.03
N LYS A 82 -9.02 26.78 -9.41
CA LYS A 82 -8.91 25.61 -8.52
C LYS A 82 -7.48 25.36 -8.05
N PHE A 83 -6.48 25.69 -8.87
CA PHE A 83 -5.08 25.42 -8.56
C PHE A 83 -4.36 26.59 -7.87
N LEU A 84 -4.59 27.84 -8.31
CA LEU A 84 -3.96 29.03 -7.72
C LEU A 84 -4.77 29.54 -6.53
N GLN A 85 -4.96 28.65 -5.57
CA GLN A 85 -5.69 28.91 -4.33
C GLN A 85 -4.75 28.75 -3.13
N PRO A 86 -4.87 29.57 -2.07
CA PRO A 86 -4.02 29.42 -0.89
C PRO A 86 -4.15 28.03 -0.23
N GLN A 87 -5.28 27.35 -0.44
CA GLN A 87 -5.51 25.97 -0.01
C GLN A 87 -4.53 24.99 -0.66
N THR A 88 -4.13 25.19 -1.92
CA THR A 88 -3.24 24.25 -2.63
C THR A 88 -1.82 24.30 -2.08
N LEU A 89 -1.35 25.48 -1.66
CA LEU A 89 -0.08 25.61 -0.95
C LEU A 89 -0.09 24.81 0.36
N GLY A 90 -1.23 24.84 1.09
CA GLY A 90 -1.44 24.02 2.27
C GLY A 90 -1.33 22.52 1.99
N ILE A 91 -1.95 22.04 0.91
CA ILE A 91 -1.86 20.62 0.49
C ILE A 91 -0.41 20.23 0.18
N LEU A 92 0.35 21.07 -0.54
CA LEU A 92 1.74 20.78 -0.88
C LEU A 92 2.64 20.68 0.35
N LEU A 93 2.52 21.61 1.30
CA LEU A 93 3.31 21.61 2.53
C LEU A 93 2.91 20.44 3.45
N LEU A 94 1.62 20.21 3.64
CA LEU A 94 1.12 19.10 4.46
C LEU A 94 1.49 17.74 3.87
N GLY A 95 1.58 17.61 2.54
CA GLY A 95 1.99 16.37 1.87
C GLY A 95 3.40 15.92 2.26
N VAL A 96 4.36 16.86 2.32
CA VAL A 96 5.74 16.55 2.74
C VAL A 96 5.77 16.11 4.20
N VAL A 97 5.08 16.85 5.07
CA VAL A 97 4.99 16.53 6.50
C VAL A 97 4.29 15.19 6.72
N ALA A 98 3.25 14.87 5.94
CA ALA A 98 2.53 13.60 6.03
C ALA A 98 3.44 12.40 5.75
N PHE A 99 4.31 12.47 4.73
CA PHE A 99 5.30 11.41 4.49
C PHE A 99 6.35 11.34 5.61
N GLY A 100 6.77 12.48 6.16
CA GLY A 100 7.68 12.53 7.30
C GLY A 100 7.09 11.82 8.53
N ILE A 101 5.84 12.13 8.88
CA ILE A 101 5.14 11.50 10.00
C ILE A 101 4.88 10.01 9.71
N GLY A 102 4.43 9.67 8.50
CA GLY A 102 4.14 8.28 8.13
C GLY A 102 5.37 7.37 8.20
N THR A 103 6.51 7.83 7.67
CA THR A 103 7.78 7.08 7.76
C THR A 103 8.27 6.99 9.20
N ALA A 104 8.22 8.08 9.98
CA ALA A 104 8.61 8.11 11.38
C ALA A 104 7.76 7.17 12.24
N ALA A 105 6.43 7.21 12.07
CA ALA A 105 5.51 6.31 12.76
C ALA A 105 5.75 4.85 12.39
N GLY A 106 6.01 4.55 11.10
CA GLY A 106 6.35 3.21 10.64
C GLY A 106 7.62 2.65 11.31
N VAL A 107 8.69 3.44 11.40
CA VAL A 107 9.94 2.99 12.08
C VAL A 107 9.77 2.89 13.60
N LEU A 108 8.99 3.79 14.21
CA LEU A 108 8.67 3.72 15.64
C LEU A 108 7.87 2.47 15.95
N MET A 109 6.87 2.13 15.12
CA MET A 109 6.10 0.89 15.28
C MET A 109 7.00 -0.34 15.13
N ALA A 110 7.93 -0.35 14.17
CA ALA A 110 8.92 -1.43 14.05
C ALA A 110 9.81 -1.55 15.31
N LYS A 111 10.20 -0.42 15.92
CA LYS A 111 10.94 -0.42 17.21
C LYS A 111 10.09 -0.94 18.37
N LEU A 112 8.80 -0.59 18.43
CA LEU A 112 7.89 -1.09 19.46
C LEU A 112 7.69 -2.60 19.34
N LEU A 113 7.50 -3.11 18.12
CA LEU A 113 7.36 -4.54 17.86
C LEU A 113 8.62 -5.35 18.25
N ASN A 114 9.79 -4.71 18.31
CA ASN A 114 11.04 -5.35 18.76
C ASN A 114 11.10 -5.61 20.26
N LEU A 115 10.21 -5.01 21.05
CA LEU A 115 10.13 -5.23 22.50
C LEU A 115 9.29 -6.47 22.85
N CYS A 116 8.35 -6.86 21.98
CA CYS A 116 7.40 -7.94 22.26
C CYS A 116 7.51 -9.15 21.32
N SER A 117 8.39 -9.11 20.30
CA SER A 117 8.52 -10.19 19.31
C SER A 117 9.78 -11.03 19.51
N LYS A 118 9.66 -12.35 19.32
CA LYS A 118 10.79 -13.30 19.35
C LYS A 118 11.81 -13.01 18.24
N ASN A 119 11.30 -12.80 17.02
CA ASN A 119 12.09 -12.40 15.86
C ASN A 119 12.00 -10.89 15.68
N LYS A 120 13.03 -10.16 16.11
CA LYS A 120 13.07 -8.70 16.00
C LYS A 120 13.00 -8.27 14.52
N ILE A 121 12.11 -7.33 14.24
CA ILE A 121 11.89 -6.71 12.94
C ILE A 121 12.97 -5.64 12.72
N ASN A 122 13.59 -5.63 11.54
CA ASN A 122 14.52 -4.58 11.18
C ASN A 122 13.76 -3.24 11.01
N PRO A 123 14.07 -2.17 11.79
CA PRO A 123 13.37 -0.89 11.70
C PRO A 123 13.38 -0.26 10.32
N LEU A 124 14.36 -0.59 9.46
CA LEU A 124 14.40 -0.13 8.06
C LEU A 124 13.16 -0.56 7.27
N ILE A 125 12.53 -1.68 7.63
CA ILE A 125 11.32 -2.19 6.99
C ILE A 125 10.09 -1.37 7.42
N GLY A 126 10.16 -0.70 8.58
CA GLY A 126 9.06 0.12 9.09
C GLY A 126 8.72 1.30 8.18
N SER A 127 9.72 2.00 7.63
CA SER A 127 9.49 3.10 6.67
C SER A 127 8.99 2.62 5.31
N ALA A 128 9.20 1.35 4.96
CA ALA A 128 8.66 0.74 3.74
C ALA A 128 7.13 0.55 3.79
N GLY A 129 6.48 0.83 4.92
CA GLY A 129 5.02 0.86 5.06
C GLY A 129 4.35 2.00 4.30
N VAL A 130 5.08 3.05 3.90
CA VAL A 130 4.55 4.06 2.98
C VAL A 130 4.32 3.43 1.62
N SER A 131 3.08 3.46 1.13
CA SER A 131 2.58 2.67 0.00
C SER A 131 3.04 3.12 -1.39
N ALA A 132 4.32 3.48 -1.54
CA ALA A 132 4.94 3.79 -2.83
C ALA A 132 5.50 2.51 -3.45
N VAL A 133 4.63 1.67 -4.01
CA VAL A 133 5.00 0.40 -4.65
C VAL A 133 5.72 0.63 -5.99
N PRO A 134 6.78 -0.14 -6.34
CA PRO A 134 7.65 -0.95 -5.47
C PRO A 134 8.80 -0.14 -4.82
N MET A 135 8.87 1.17 -5.06
CA MET A 135 10.06 1.98 -4.78
C MET A 135 10.36 2.19 -3.29
N ALA A 136 9.37 2.27 -2.40
CA ALA A 136 9.60 2.39 -0.96
C ALA A 136 10.43 1.21 -0.41
N ALA A 137 10.10 -0.01 -0.83
CA ALA A 137 10.85 -1.21 -0.48
C ALA A 137 12.27 -1.21 -1.09
N ARG A 138 12.44 -0.66 -2.31
CA ARG A 138 13.75 -0.51 -2.94
C ARG A 138 14.64 0.49 -2.21
N VAL A 139 14.09 1.62 -1.76
CA VAL A 139 14.82 2.62 -0.96
C VAL A 139 15.21 2.03 0.40
N SER A 140 14.29 1.34 1.07
CA SER A 140 14.60 0.61 2.31
C SER A 140 15.73 -0.42 2.12
N ASN A 141 15.70 -1.16 1.00
CA ASN A 141 16.76 -2.09 0.64
C ASN A 141 18.10 -1.39 0.36
N LYS A 142 18.11 -0.25 -0.32
CA LYS A 142 19.32 0.54 -0.56
C LYS A 142 19.98 0.94 0.76
N VAL A 143 19.23 1.54 1.69
CA VAL A 143 19.74 1.93 3.02
C VAL A 143 20.19 0.71 3.84
N GLY A 144 19.52 -0.43 3.65
CA GLY A 144 19.94 -1.70 4.20
C GLY A 144 21.31 -2.16 3.73
N LEU A 145 21.55 -2.06 2.41
CA LEU A 145 22.82 -2.42 1.79
C LEU A 145 23.96 -1.43 2.11
N GLU A 146 23.63 -0.15 2.34
CA GLU A 146 24.58 0.84 2.86
C GLU A 146 25.13 0.44 4.25
N SER A 147 24.30 -0.21 5.07
CA SER A 147 24.70 -0.70 6.39
C SER A 147 25.44 -2.04 6.32
N ASP A 148 25.09 -2.90 5.36
CA ASP A 148 25.62 -4.26 5.24
C ASP A 148 25.37 -4.83 3.83
N ALA A 149 26.45 -5.09 3.08
CA ALA A 149 26.39 -5.51 1.68
C ALA A 149 25.68 -6.85 1.41
N GLN A 150 25.46 -7.67 2.44
CA GLN A 150 24.76 -8.96 2.33
C GLN A 150 23.32 -8.89 2.89
N ASN A 151 22.86 -7.72 3.35
CA ASN A 151 21.56 -7.58 4.00
C ASN A 151 20.48 -7.19 3.00
N PHE A 152 19.99 -8.16 2.25
CA PHE A 152 18.90 -7.95 1.29
C PHE A 152 17.55 -7.87 2.00
N LEU A 153 16.90 -6.72 1.94
CA LEU A 153 15.59 -6.46 2.56
C LEU A 153 14.44 -6.40 1.57
N LEU A 154 14.69 -6.31 0.25
CA LEU A 154 13.64 -6.05 -0.74
C LEU A 154 12.45 -7.03 -0.62
N MET A 155 12.73 -8.32 -0.46
CA MET A 155 11.70 -9.36 -0.34
C MET A 155 10.88 -9.22 0.95
N HIS A 156 11.50 -8.82 2.05
CA HIS A 156 10.83 -8.63 3.34
C HIS A 156 10.08 -7.29 3.41
N ALA A 157 10.66 -6.23 2.85
CA ALA A 157 10.12 -4.88 2.84
C ALA A 157 8.87 -4.73 1.96
N MET A 158 8.64 -5.65 1.01
CA MET A 158 7.38 -5.71 0.27
C MET A 158 6.17 -6.02 1.14
N GLY A 159 6.35 -6.72 2.27
CA GLY A 159 5.26 -7.03 3.19
C GLY A 159 4.58 -5.76 3.72
N PRO A 160 5.30 -4.88 4.45
CA PRO A 160 4.73 -3.61 4.90
C PRO A 160 4.29 -2.68 3.77
N ASN A 161 4.94 -2.72 2.60
CA ASN A 161 4.53 -1.89 1.47
C ASN A 161 3.13 -2.27 0.95
N VAL A 162 2.86 -3.57 0.80
CA VAL A 162 1.51 -4.07 0.45
C VAL A 162 0.52 -3.79 1.59
N ALA A 163 0.93 -3.95 2.84
CA ALA A 163 0.09 -3.61 3.99
C ALA A 163 -0.28 -2.11 4.01
N GLY A 164 0.62 -1.24 3.58
CA GLY A 164 0.37 0.19 3.43
C GLY A 164 -0.70 0.51 2.38
N VAL A 165 -0.70 -0.20 1.24
CA VAL A 165 -1.75 -0.05 0.21
C VAL A 165 -3.13 -0.40 0.78
N ILE A 166 -3.21 -1.51 1.53
CA ILE A 166 -4.45 -1.95 2.20
C ILE A 166 -4.85 -0.93 3.28
N GLY A 167 -3.89 -0.50 4.10
CA GLY A 167 -4.11 0.47 5.19
C GLY A 167 -4.63 1.82 4.69
N SER A 168 -4.12 2.31 3.56
CA SER A 168 -4.61 3.55 2.93
C SER A 168 -6.09 3.44 2.53
N ALA A 169 -6.51 2.30 1.98
CA ALA A 169 -7.90 2.07 1.63
C ALA A 169 -8.80 1.94 2.87
N ILE A 170 -8.31 1.31 3.95
CA ILE A 170 -9.03 1.25 5.23
C ILE A 170 -9.19 2.66 5.82
N ALA A 171 -8.12 3.45 5.87
CA ALA A 171 -8.17 4.82 6.37
C ALA A 171 -9.16 5.68 5.56
N ALA A 172 -9.14 5.56 4.23
CA ALA A 172 -10.11 6.22 3.36
C ALA A 172 -11.55 5.82 3.69
N GLY A 173 -11.83 4.52 3.88
CA GLY A 173 -13.16 4.03 4.25
C GLY A 173 -13.63 4.52 5.62
N VAL A 174 -12.74 4.58 6.61
CA VAL A 174 -13.07 5.14 7.94
C VAL A 174 -13.39 6.63 7.84
N MET A 175 -12.62 7.39 7.04
CA MET A 175 -12.89 8.80 6.81
C MET A 175 -14.20 9.02 6.05
N LEU A 176 -14.51 8.21 5.04
CA LEU A 176 -15.80 8.26 4.32
C LEU A 176 -16.96 8.05 5.29
N LYS A 177 -16.88 7.03 6.13
CA LYS A 177 -17.89 6.75 7.15
C LYS A 177 -18.06 7.93 8.11
N TYR A 178 -16.95 8.48 8.60
CA TYR A 178 -16.98 9.56 9.58
C TYR A 178 -17.52 10.87 9.01
N VAL A 179 -17.13 11.25 7.79
CA VAL A 179 -17.51 12.52 7.17
C VAL A 179 -18.94 12.50 6.61
N LEU A 180 -19.41 11.35 6.10
CA LEU A 180 -20.75 11.26 5.48
C LEU A 180 -21.87 10.89 6.46
N ALA A 181 -21.54 10.34 7.63
CA ALA A 181 -22.51 9.98 8.66
C ALA A 181 -22.62 11.01 9.81
N MET A 182 -21.91 12.14 9.69
CA MET A 182 -21.97 13.30 10.58
C MET A 182 -22.66 14.45 9.84
#